data_AF-A0A9E2JH78-F1
#
_entry.id   AF-A0A9E2JH78-F1
#
_cell.length_a   1.000
_cell.length_b   1.000
_cell.length_c   1.000
_cell.angle_alpha   90.00
_cell.angle_beta   90.00
_cell.angle_gamma   90.00
#
_symmetry.space_group_name_H-M   'P 1'
#
loop_
_entity.id
_entity.type
_entity.pdbx_description
1 polymer ?
#
loop_
_entity_poly.entity_id
_entity_poly.type
_entity_poly.pdbx_seq_one_letter_code
_entity_poly.pdbx_strand_id
1 'polypeptide(L)'
;MSGASHTVKALVLTGFGINCDFETQYALNQAGAQADRLHINQLIEACRQGPALDPYHILAVDGGFAWADDHGAGVLLGLKLRSNIGDRIEDFIARGKLVMGICNGFQALV
;
A
#
# COMPACT_ATOMS: atom_id res chain seq x y z
N MET A 1 21.44 -0.91 28.22
CA MET A 1 21.56 -1.10 26.76
C MET A 1 20.26 -0.61 26.15
N SER A 2 20.24 0.58 25.55
CA SER A 2 19.04 1.13 24.91
C SER A 2 18.71 0.29 23.69
N GLY A 3 17.66 -0.53 23.78
CA GLY A 3 17.11 -1.20 22.59
C GLY A 3 16.70 -0.12 21.61
N ALA A 4 17.31 -0.08 20.43
CA ALA A 4 16.80 0.75 19.35
C ALA A 4 15.36 0.31 19.10
N SER A 5 14.39 1.18 19.39
CA SER A 5 13.00 0.94 19.02
C SER A 5 12.95 0.88 17.51
N HIS A 6 12.99 -0.32 16.94
CA HIS A 6 12.79 -0.52 15.52
C HIS A 6 11.32 -0.26 15.22
N THR A 7 11.00 1.00 14.95
CA THR A 7 9.65 1.42 14.60
C THR A 7 9.27 0.81 13.25
N VAL A 8 8.26 -0.07 13.25
CA VAL A 8 7.71 -0.65 12.02
C VAL A 8 7.02 0.45 11.24
N LYS A 9 7.47 0.71 10.02
CA LYS A 9 6.80 1.65 9.08
C LYS A 9 5.82 0.94 8.16
N ALA A 10 4.63 1.48 8.04
CA ALA A 10 3.60 1.00 7.12
C ALA A 10 3.20 2.10 6.13
N LEU A 11 2.92 1.71 4.88
CA LEU A 11 2.37 2.57 3.86
C LEU A 11 0.95 2.11 3.55
N VAL A 12 -0.02 2.99 3.76
CA VAL A 12 -1.42 2.78 3.41
C VAL A 12 -1.70 3.51 2.09
N LEU A 13 -2.05 2.74 1.07
CA LEU A 13 -2.28 3.27 -0.27
C LEU A 13 -3.64 3.97 -0.33
N THR A 14 -3.65 5.22 -0.80
CA THR A 14 -4.87 5.98 -1.07
C THR A 14 -5.08 6.16 -2.57
N GLY A 15 -6.30 6.47 -2.97
CA GLY A 15 -6.69 6.52 -4.38
C GLY A 15 -8.13 6.90 -4.56
N PHE A 16 -8.52 7.21 -5.80
CA PHE A 16 -9.92 7.47 -6.12
C PHE A 16 -10.79 6.27 -5.77
N GLY A 17 -11.72 6.47 -4.83
CA GLY A 17 -12.69 5.46 -4.41
C GLY A 17 -12.20 4.50 -3.32
N ILE A 18 -10.94 4.61 -2.88
CA ILE A 18 -10.48 3.98 -1.63
C ILE A 18 -11.09 4.78 -0.48
N ASN A 19 -11.70 4.12 0.50
CA ASN A 19 -12.49 4.79 1.54
C ASN A 19 -12.19 4.34 2.98
N CYS A 20 -11.33 3.35 3.18
CA CYS A 20 -10.97 2.83 4.51
C CYS A 20 -9.54 3.18 4.93
N ASP A 21 -8.89 4.12 4.24
CA ASP A 21 -7.49 4.46 4.48
C ASP A 21 -7.24 5.12 5.84
N PHE A 22 -8.21 5.85 6.36
CA PHE A 22 -8.13 6.44 7.70
C PHE A 22 -8.20 5.35 8.79
N GLU A 23 -9.12 4.39 8.64
CA GLU A 23 -9.34 3.28 9.55
C GLU A 23 -8.13 2.34 9.57
N THR A 24 -7.59 2.01 8.39
CA THR A 24 -6.39 1.18 8.26
C THR A 24 -5.17 1.88 8.85
N GLN A 25 -4.98 3.18 8.58
CA GLN A 25 -3.91 3.96 9.22
C GLN A 25 -4.06 3.95 10.74
N TYR A 26 -5.26 4.20 11.24
CA TYR A 26 -5.55 4.20 12.67
C TYR A 26 -5.25 2.84 13.30
N ALA A 27 -5.71 1.74 12.70
CA ALA A 27 -5.49 0.39 13.20
C ALA A 27 -4.00 0.01 13.25
N LEU A 28 -3.23 0.35 12.21
CA LEU A 28 -1.78 0.12 12.16
C LEU A 28 -1.04 0.92 13.23
N ASN A 29 -1.43 2.18 13.44
CA ASN A 29 -0.86 3.01 14.51
C ASN A 29 -1.19 2.44 15.90
N GLN A 30 -2.41 1.97 16.12
CA GLN A 30 -2.80 1.30 17.37
C GLN A 30 -2.03 -0.01 17.59
N ALA A 31 -1.62 -0.69 16.53
CA ALA A 31 -0.78 -1.88 16.59
C ALA A 31 0.72 -1.58 16.80
N GLY A 32 1.11 -0.30 16.89
CA GLY A 32 2.49 0.14 17.15
C GLY A 32 3.33 0.41 15.91
N ALA A 33 2.74 0.39 14.71
CA ALA A 33 3.41 0.85 13.50
C ALA A 33 3.35 2.38 13.38
N GLN A 34 4.24 2.96 12.58
CA GLN A 34 4.11 4.31 12.05
C GLN A 34 3.53 4.20 10.64
N ALA A 35 2.24 4.50 10.49
CA ALA A 35 1.54 4.39 9.21
C ALA A 35 1.45 5.74 8.49
N ASP A 36 2.02 5.80 7.29
CA ASP A 36 1.86 6.91 6.34
C ASP A 36 0.74 6.59 5.35
N ARG A 37 0.08 7.62 4.82
CA ARG A 37 -0.88 7.49 3.73
C ARG A 37 -0.34 8.17 2.48
N LEU A 38 -0.40 7.50 1.34
CA LEU A 38 0.11 8.05 0.08
C LEU A 38 -0.78 7.67 -1.10
N HIS A 39 -1.07 8.67 -1.93
CA HIS A 39 -1.89 8.44 -3.12
C HIS A 39 -1.12 7.62 -4.17
N ILE A 40 -1.79 6.67 -4.84
CA ILE A 40 -1.16 5.77 -5.82
C ILE A 40 -0.34 6.51 -6.90
N ASN A 41 -0.87 7.61 -7.44
CA ASN A 41 -0.12 8.41 -8.43
C ASN A 41 1.16 9.01 -7.86
N GLN A 42 1.16 9.41 -6.59
CA GLN A 42 2.34 9.96 -5.92
C GLN A 42 3.36 8.85 -5.65
N LEU A 43 2.90 7.66 -5.24
CA LEU A 43 3.76 6.49 -5.07
C LEU A 43 4.44 6.09 -6.39
N ILE A 44 3.67 6.03 -7.49
CA ILE A 44 4.22 5.71 -8.82
C ILE A 44 5.31 6.70 -9.21
N GLU A 45 5.06 7.99 -9.03
CA GLU A 45 6.05 9.01 -9.38
C GLU A 45 7.30 8.94 -8.48
N ALA A 46 7.13 8.73 -7.18
CA ALA A 46 8.24 8.53 -6.27
C ALA A 46 9.08 7.28 -6.63
N CYS A 47 8.44 6.18 -7.03
CA CYS A 47 9.09 4.95 -7.48
C CYS A 47 9.88 5.10 -8.80
N ARG A 48 9.53 6.09 -9.64
CA ARG A 48 10.31 6.45 -10.84
C ARG A 48 11.58 7.21 -10.48
N GLN A 49 11.52 8.00 -9.41
CA GLN A 49 12.64 8.84 -8.97
C GLN A 49 13.61 8.08 -8.05
N GLY A 50 13.17 7.01 -7.39
CA GLY A 50 14.01 6.21 -6.52
C GLY A 50 13.25 5.07 -5.81
N PRO A 51 13.86 4.43 -4.81
CA PRO A 51 13.28 3.27 -4.12
C PRO A 51 12.27 3.71 -3.04
N ALA A 52 11.13 4.27 -3.44
CA ALA A 52 10.15 4.86 -2.50
C ALA A 52 9.54 3.87 -1.50
N LEU A 53 9.55 2.56 -1.80
CA LEU A 53 9.05 1.51 -0.90
C LEU A 53 10.10 1.03 0.12
N ASP A 54 11.38 1.35 -0.05
CA ASP A 54 12.46 0.83 0.81
C ASP A 54 12.30 1.19 2.30
N PRO A 55 11.84 2.39 2.69
CA PRO A 55 11.65 2.73 4.09
C PRO A 55 10.53 1.97 4.80
N TYR A 56 9.61 1.35 4.04
CA TYR A 56 8.42 0.70 4.57
C TYR A 56 8.64 -0.80 4.79
N HIS A 57 7.92 -1.37 5.74
CA HIS A 57 7.91 -2.80 6.08
C HIS A 57 6.55 -3.44 5.75
N ILE A 58 5.50 -2.63 5.70
CA ILE A 58 4.14 -3.03 5.37
C ILE A 58 3.63 -2.13 4.25
N LEU A 59 3.04 -2.72 3.21
CA LEU A 59 2.23 -2.04 2.20
C LEU A 59 0.78 -2.53 2.34
N ALA A 60 -0.12 -1.64 2.78
CA ALA A 60 -1.55 -1.90 2.86
C ALA A 60 -2.25 -1.30 1.63
N VAL A 61 -2.94 -2.17 0.89
CA VAL A 61 -3.80 -1.80 -0.23
C VAL A 61 -5.23 -1.93 0.26
N ASP A 62 -5.84 -0.80 0.59
CA ASP A 62 -7.21 -0.77 1.06
C ASP A 62 -8.21 -0.89 -0.09
N GLY A 63 -9.37 -1.42 0.27
CA GLY A 63 -10.54 -1.48 -0.60
C GLY A 63 -11.39 -0.22 -0.54
N GLY A 64 -12.60 -0.35 -1.08
CA GLY A 64 -13.54 0.74 -1.32
C GLY A 64 -14.07 0.64 -2.75
N PHE A 65 -14.86 1.60 -3.20
CA PHE A 65 -15.32 1.70 -4.59
C PHE A 65 -14.25 2.29 -5.51
N ALA A 66 -13.06 1.68 -5.58
CA ALA A 66 -11.96 2.17 -6.40
C ALA A 66 -12.42 2.33 -7.87
N TRP A 67 -12.45 3.57 -8.36
CA TRP A 67 -13.09 3.93 -9.66
C TRP A 67 -14.56 3.49 -9.82
N ALA A 68 -15.35 3.55 -8.75
CA ALA A 68 -16.79 3.25 -8.75
C ALA A 68 -17.17 1.84 -9.24
N ASP A 69 -16.22 0.90 -9.27
CA ASP A 69 -16.38 -0.46 -9.80
C ASP A 69 -16.82 -0.52 -11.28
N ASP A 70 -16.65 0.58 -12.04
CA ASP A 70 -17.25 0.80 -13.37
C ASP A 70 -16.72 -0.16 -14.46
N HIS A 71 -15.60 -0.85 -14.21
CA HIS A 71 -15.01 -1.90 -15.06
C HIS A 71 -14.59 -3.16 -14.26
N GLY A 72 -15.19 -3.36 -13.09
CA GLY A 72 -14.84 -4.42 -12.15
C GLY A 72 -14.04 -3.88 -10.96
N ALA A 73 -14.51 -4.20 -9.76
CA ALA A 73 -13.91 -3.82 -8.50
C ALA A 73 -12.41 -4.21 -8.45
N GLY A 74 -11.53 -3.25 -8.17
CA GLY A 74 -10.10 -3.49 -8.02
C GLY A 74 -9.28 -3.72 -9.30
N VAL A 75 -9.89 -3.97 -10.46
CA VAL A 75 -9.17 -4.30 -11.72
C VAL A 75 -8.27 -3.16 -12.20
N LEU A 76 -8.79 -1.93 -12.22
CA LEU A 76 -8.01 -0.76 -12.61
C LEU A 76 -6.87 -0.47 -11.62
N LEU A 77 -7.12 -0.70 -10.33
CA LEU A 77 -6.09 -0.55 -9.28
C LEU A 77 -4.98 -1.59 -9.48
N GLY A 78 -5.33 -2.87 -9.64
CA GLY A 78 -4.38 -3.94 -9.90
C GLY A 78 -3.57 -3.72 -11.18
N LEU A 79 -4.23 -3.36 -12.30
CA LEU A 79 -3.55 -3.05 -13.55
C LEU A 79 -2.57 -1.88 -13.39
N LYS A 80 -2.96 -0.84 -12.64
CA LYS A 80 -2.13 0.34 -12.43
C LYS A 80 -0.91 0.02 -11.57
N LEU A 81 -1.08 -0.77 -10.51
CA LEU A 81 0.01 -1.26 -9.67
C LEU A 81 0.96 -2.13 -10.51
N ARG A 82 0.45 -3.16 -11.18
CA ARG A 82 1.23 -4.08 -12.02
C ARG A 82 2.02 -3.34 -13.11
N SER A 83 1.36 -2.44 -13.84
CA SER A 83 1.97 -1.76 -14.99
C SER A 83 3.02 -0.70 -14.61
N ASN A 84 3.05 -0.22 -13.37
CA ASN A 84 3.92 0.89 -12.98
C ASN A 84 4.93 0.52 -11.88
N ILE A 85 4.52 -0.29 -10.91
CA ILE A 85 5.33 -0.63 -9.73
C ILE A 85 5.29 -2.12 -9.38
N GLY A 86 4.87 -2.99 -10.31
CA GLY A 86 4.78 -4.45 -10.11
C GLY A 86 6.11 -5.05 -9.63
N ASP A 87 7.18 -4.85 -10.41
CA ASP A 87 8.53 -5.32 -10.06
C ASP A 87 9.00 -4.80 -8.69
N ARG A 88 8.61 -3.58 -8.32
CA ARG A 88 8.95 -3.00 -7.01
C ARG A 88 8.21 -3.69 -5.87
N ILE A 89 6.96 -4.10 -6.08
CA ILE A 89 6.17 -4.86 -5.11
C ILE A 89 6.72 -6.29 -5.00
N GLU A 90 7.13 -6.91 -6.10
CA GLU A 90 7.79 -8.23 -6.10
C GLU A 90 9.11 -8.18 -5.32
N ASP A 91 9.96 -7.19 -5.57
CA ASP A 91 11.19 -6.94 -4.81
C ASP A 91 10.90 -6.71 -3.30
N PHE A 92 9.83 -5.99 -2.99
CA PHE A 92 9.40 -5.73 -1.62
C PHE A 92 9.04 -7.05 -0.89
N ILE A 93 8.28 -7.92 -1.55
CA ILE A 93 7.91 -9.25 -1.04
C ILE A 93 9.16 -10.14 -0.92
N ALA A 94 10.05 -10.14 -1.91
CA ALA A 94 11.28 -10.93 -1.92
C ALA A 94 12.22 -10.57 -0.76
N ARG A 95 12.15 -9.32 -0.26
CA ARG A 95 12.86 -8.85 0.95
C ARG A 95 12.18 -9.25 2.27
N GLY A 96 11.13 -10.06 2.23
CA GLY A 96 10.39 -10.55 3.40
C GLY A 96 9.46 -9.51 4.03
N LYS A 97 9.13 -8.44 3.30
CA LYS A 97 8.21 -7.39 3.77
C LYS A 97 6.76 -7.77 3.46
N LEU A 98 5.82 -7.16 4.18
CA LEU A 98 4.42 -7.58 4.19
C LEU A 98 3.56 -6.74 3.23
N VAL A 99 2.78 -7.41 2.39
CA VAL A 99 1.73 -6.76 1.58
C VAL A 99 0.37 -7.26 2.08
N MET A 100 -0.56 -6.35 2.32
CA MET A 100 -1.90 -6.65 2.84
C MET A 100 -2.95 -6.03 1.93
N GLY A 101 -3.87 -6.83 1.41
CA GLY A 101 -5.03 -6.37 0.64
C GLY A 101 -6.32 -6.52 1.45
N ILE A 102 -7.09 -5.44 1.61
CA ILE A 102 -8.33 -5.43 2.38
C ILE A 102 -9.53 -5.23 1.44
N CYS A 103 -10.54 -6.10 1.50
CA CYS A 103 -11.74 -6.04 0.64
C CYS A 103 -11.35 -5.96 -0.87
N ASN A 104 -11.71 -4.90 -1.59
CA ASN A 104 -11.31 -4.71 -3.00
C ASN A 104 -9.78 -4.61 -3.19
N GLY A 105 -9.02 -4.29 -2.14
CA GLY A 105 -7.56 -4.35 -2.17
C GLY A 105 -7.02 -5.78 -2.30
N PHE A 106 -7.75 -6.80 -1.81
CA PHE A 106 -7.41 -8.20 -2.09
C PHE A 106 -7.59 -8.51 -3.58
N GLN A 107 -8.70 -8.08 -4.18
CA GLN A 107 -8.97 -8.29 -5.62
C GLN A 107 -7.92 -7.63 -6.52
N ALA A 108 -7.28 -6.55 -6.08
CA ALA A 108 -6.19 -5.91 -6.80
C ALA A 108 -4.87 -6.68 -6.74
N LEU A 109 -4.72 -7.63 -5.80
CA LEU A 109 -3.51 -8.42 -5.57
C LEU A 109 -3.59 -9.87 -6.12
N VAL A 110 -4.79 -10.37 -6.46
CA VAL A 110 -5.01 -11.66 -7.17
C VAL A 110 -5.19 -11.46 -8.67
#